data_AF-A0A6C0DML0-F1
#
_entry.id   AF-A0A6C0DML0-F1
#
_cell.length_a   1.000
_cell.length_b   1.000
_cell.length_c   1.000
_cell.angle_alpha   90.00
_cell.angle_beta   90.00
_cell.angle_gamma   90.00
#
_symmetry.space_group_name_H-M   'P 1'
#
loop_
_entity.id
_entity.type
_entity.pdbx_description
1 polymer ?
#
loop_
_entity_poly.entity_id
_entity_poly.type
_entity_poly.pdbx_seq_one_letter_code
_entity_poly.pdbx_strand_id
1 'polypeptide(L)'
;GDSQTAVFIEDDLVYINTPHTMDNMAEVERVKHVIPNHYIVQVPRYAISSLTSMKKEETTYIVYSEPERMCMVTQSLGHLQMLPCEPEVKIVEYKQHQNIVVFVGTDGFFDMTLLDDANEVMDMKNNSAVDSAKKVEQRWVKQDWRIEGEEEGGGFDEKNRDDIGVGKITLIAKSDENRLTT
;
A
#
# COMPACT_ATOMS: atom_id res chain seq x y z
N GLY A 1 6.22 -1.87 -7.98
CA GLY A 1 5.09 -0.92 -7.94
C GLY A 1 4.92 -0.41 -6.53
N ASP A 2 3.76 0.20 -6.27
CA ASP A 2 3.39 0.88 -5.02
C ASP A 2 2.34 0.13 -4.19
N SER A 3 1.69 -0.89 -4.75
CA SER A 3 0.95 -1.87 -3.94
C SER A 3 1.86 -2.51 -2.88
N GLN A 4 1.30 -2.80 -1.70
CA GLN A 4 2.06 -3.33 -0.57
C GLN A 4 1.55 -4.67 -0.07
N THR A 5 2.44 -5.38 0.62
CA THR A 5 2.26 -6.69 1.25
C THR A 5 2.75 -6.58 2.68
N ALA A 6 1.86 -6.83 3.63
CA ALA A 6 2.15 -6.94 5.05
C ALA A 6 2.13 -8.42 5.48
N VAL A 7 3.10 -8.82 6.30
CA VAL A 7 3.19 -10.18 6.84
C VAL A 7 3.18 -10.11 8.36
N PHE A 8 2.24 -10.84 8.96
CA PHE A 8 2.09 -10.98 10.39
C PHE A 8 2.47 -12.40 10.81
N ILE A 9 3.19 -12.52 11.92
CA ILE A 9 3.41 -13.79 12.61
C ILE A 9 2.87 -13.63 14.03
N GLU A 10 1.91 -14.47 14.40
CA GLU A 10 1.05 -14.22 15.56
C GLU A 10 0.49 -12.79 15.52
N ASP A 11 0.71 -11.98 16.55
CA ASP A 11 0.24 -10.60 16.68
C ASP A 11 1.23 -9.54 16.15
N ASP A 12 2.40 -9.96 15.65
CA ASP A 12 3.45 -9.02 15.25
C ASP A 12 3.47 -8.80 13.73
N LEU A 13 3.45 -7.54 13.30
CA LEU A 13 3.78 -7.14 11.92
C LEU A 13 5.30 -7.30 11.73
N VAL A 14 5.72 -8.39 11.09
CA VAL A 14 7.15 -8.71 10.92
C VAL A 14 7.75 -8.15 9.62
N TYR A 15 6.90 -7.83 8.65
CA TYR A 15 7.34 -7.28 7.37
C TYR A 15 6.23 -6.48 6.70
N ILE A 16 6.63 -5.38 6.07
CA ILE A 16 5.87 -4.67 5.04
C ILE A 16 6.86 -4.20 3.99
N ASN A 17 6.58 -4.38 2.70
CA ASN A 17 7.47 -3.86 1.67
C ASN A 17 7.38 -2.34 1.57
N THR A 18 8.50 -1.73 1.20
CA THR A 18 8.53 -0.31 0.83
C THR A 18 8.00 -0.16 -0.60
N PRO A 19 7.12 0.82 -0.88
CA PRO A 19 6.69 1.13 -2.23
C PRO A 19 7.88 1.46 -3.14
N HIS A 20 7.76 1.09 -4.42
CA HIS A 20 8.70 1.50 -5.44
C HIS A 20 8.22 2.79 -6.13
N THR A 21 8.48 3.91 -5.46
CA THR A 21 8.15 5.27 -5.89
C THR A 21 9.37 6.18 -5.73
N MET A 22 9.27 7.44 -6.18
CA MET A 22 10.35 8.42 -6.05
C MET A 22 10.54 8.96 -4.62
N ASP A 23 9.64 8.64 -3.68
CA ASP A 23 9.82 8.96 -2.26
C ASP A 23 10.76 7.96 -1.56
N ASN A 24 10.98 6.80 -2.17
CA ASN A 24 11.94 5.80 -1.72
C ASN A 24 13.35 6.16 -2.26
N MET A 25 14.23 6.66 -1.38
CA MET A 25 15.57 7.08 -1.78
C MET A 25 16.41 5.95 -2.40
N ALA A 26 16.18 4.69 -2.03
CA ALA A 26 16.85 3.56 -2.66
C ALA A 26 16.43 3.39 -4.12
N GLU A 27 15.14 3.63 -4.43
CA GLU A 27 14.65 3.64 -5.80
C GLU A 27 15.17 4.82 -6.58
N VAL A 28 15.23 6.01 -5.98
CA VAL A 28 15.82 7.21 -6.60
C VAL A 28 17.25 6.94 -7.07
N GLU A 29 18.09 6.33 -6.25
CA GLU A 29 19.44 5.96 -6.67
C GLU A 29 19.44 4.88 -7.76
N ARG A 30 18.55 3.88 -7.66
CA ARG A 30 18.43 2.81 -8.66
C ARG A 30 18.03 3.36 -10.04
N VAL A 31 17.01 4.21 -10.11
CA VAL A 31 16.43 4.65 -11.39
C VAL A 31 17.26 5.68 -12.14
N LYS A 32 18.11 6.46 -11.45
CA LYS A 32 19.04 7.43 -12.07
C LYS A 32 19.86 6.82 -13.21
N HIS A 33 20.13 5.52 -13.15
CA HIS A 33 20.95 4.80 -14.11
C HIS A 33 20.15 4.01 -15.16
N VAL A 34 18.85 3.80 -14.92
CA VAL A 34 18.03 2.84 -15.68
C VAL A 34 16.97 3.54 -16.51
N ILE A 35 16.55 4.75 -16.12
CA ILE A 35 15.49 5.50 -16.78
C ILE A 35 16.13 6.69 -17.52
N PRO A 36 16.54 6.55 -18.78
CA PRO A 36 17.09 7.68 -19.54
C PRO A 36 15.99 8.71 -19.85
N ASN A 37 16.37 9.98 -19.94
CA ASN A 37 15.51 11.07 -20.45
C ASN A 37 14.15 11.21 -19.73
N HIS A 38 14.15 11.09 -18.40
CA HIS A 38 13.00 11.47 -17.60
C HIS A 38 13.20 12.83 -16.94
N TYR A 39 12.10 13.48 -16.60
CA TYR A 39 12.08 14.55 -15.63
C TYR A 39 11.06 14.24 -14.55
N ILE A 40 11.19 14.95 -13.43
CA ILE A 40 10.35 14.78 -12.27
C ILE A 40 9.40 15.96 -12.20
N VAL A 41 8.12 15.68 -11.91
CA VAL A 41 7.14 16.71 -11.57
C VAL A 41 6.57 16.43 -10.19
N GLN A 42 6.33 17.50 -9.44
CA GLN A 42 5.62 17.45 -8.18
C GLN A 42 4.17 17.82 -8.42
N VAL A 43 3.27 17.02 -7.83
CA VAL A 43 1.83 17.22 -7.93
C VAL A 43 1.26 17.17 -6.52
N PRO A 44 0.33 18.06 -6.16
CA PRO A 44 -0.32 17.99 -4.86
C PRO A 44 -1.16 16.72 -4.75
N ARG A 45 -1.06 16.05 -3.61
CA ARG A 45 -1.93 14.94 -3.19
C ARG A 45 -2.49 15.19 -1.79
N TYR A 46 -3.57 14.50 -1.47
CA TYR A 46 -4.08 14.42 -0.10
C TYR A 46 -3.57 13.13 0.54
N ALA A 47 -2.96 13.25 1.72
CA ALA A 47 -2.56 12.11 2.54
C ALA A 47 -3.31 12.16 3.86
N ILE A 48 -3.79 11.00 4.32
CA ILE A 48 -4.36 10.88 5.66
C ILE A 48 -3.32 11.28 6.71
N SER A 49 -3.72 12.11 7.68
CA SER A 49 -2.88 12.51 8.81
C SER A 49 -3.43 12.01 10.14
N SER A 50 -4.70 11.67 10.18
CA SER A 50 -5.37 11.07 11.33
C SER A 50 -6.65 10.35 10.88
N LEU A 51 -7.37 9.72 11.81
CA LEU A 51 -8.60 8.98 11.50
C LEU A 51 -9.70 9.84 10.87
N THR A 52 -9.63 11.17 11.00
CA THR A 52 -10.65 12.12 10.52
C THR A 52 -10.07 13.30 9.73
N SER A 53 -8.75 13.37 9.53
CA SER A 53 -8.11 14.51 8.87
C SER A 53 -7.12 14.06 7.80
N MET A 54 -6.95 14.92 6.81
CA MET A 54 -5.97 14.81 5.74
C MET A 54 -5.14 16.07 5.65
N LYS A 55 -3.93 15.95 5.12
CA LYS A 55 -3.04 17.05 4.80
C LYS A 55 -2.72 17.04 3.30
N LYS A 56 -2.49 18.23 2.75
CA LYS A 56 -1.91 18.37 1.42
C LYS A 56 -0.41 18.11 1.49
N GLU A 57 0.06 17.20 0.65
CA GLU A 57 1.47 16.90 0.46
C GLU A 57 1.80 16.97 -1.03
N GLU A 58 3.08 17.12 -1.36
CA GLU A 58 3.55 16.93 -2.73
C GLU A 58 3.89 15.45 -2.94
N THR A 59 3.45 14.88 -4.05
CA THR A 59 3.93 13.58 -4.54
C THR A 59 4.70 13.76 -5.84
N THR A 60 5.53 12.77 -6.13
CA THR A 60 6.53 12.85 -7.20
C THR A 60 6.18 11.89 -8.33
N TYR A 61 5.97 12.43 -9.54
CA TYR A 61 5.78 11.65 -10.75
C TYR A 61 7.03 11.68 -11.62
N ILE A 62 7.31 10.54 -12.25
CA ILE A 62 8.31 10.40 -13.31
C ILE A 62 7.60 10.65 -14.63
N VAL A 63 8.07 11.65 -15.37
CA VAL A 63 7.61 11.94 -16.72
C VAL A 63 8.66 11.49 -17.72
N TYR A 64 8.27 10.57 -18.59
CA TYR A 64 9.09 10.05 -19.67
C TYR A 64 8.89 10.94 -20.88
N SER A 65 9.96 11.33 -21.57
CA SER A 65 9.84 12.31 -22.67
C SER A 65 9.27 11.72 -23.97
N GLU A 66 9.40 10.40 -24.21
CA GLU A 66 9.01 9.77 -25.49
C GLU A 66 8.51 8.32 -25.32
N PRO A 67 7.20 8.03 -25.43
CA PRO A 67 6.08 8.98 -25.45
C PRO A 67 5.92 9.70 -24.11
N GLU A 68 5.38 10.92 -24.12
CA GLU A 68 5.06 11.64 -22.89
C GLU A 68 4.06 10.85 -22.05
N ARG A 69 4.52 10.30 -20.94
CA ARG A 69 3.71 9.58 -19.97
C ARG A 69 4.19 9.86 -18.57
N MET A 70 3.25 9.96 -17.65
CA MET A 70 3.50 10.13 -16.23
C MET A 70 3.27 8.81 -15.51
N CYS A 71 4.18 8.43 -14.62
CA CYS A 71 4.04 7.27 -13.75
C CYS A 71 4.48 7.65 -12.33
N MET A 72 3.71 7.23 -11.33
CA MET A 72 4.05 7.45 -9.91
C MET A 72 5.08 6.42 -9.40
N VAL A 73 5.13 5.26 -10.06
CA VAL A 73 6.03 4.15 -9.72
C VAL A 73 7.32 4.15 -10.54
N THR A 74 8.37 3.61 -9.94
CA THR A 74 9.71 3.42 -10.51
C THR A 74 9.94 2.03 -11.11
N GLN A 75 8.99 1.11 -10.90
CA GLN A 75 8.96 -0.21 -11.54
C GLN A 75 7.55 -0.78 -11.64
N SER A 76 7.22 -1.37 -12.78
CA SER A 76 5.95 -2.05 -13.04
C SER A 76 6.09 -3.09 -14.16
N LEU A 77 5.10 -3.97 -14.26
CA LEU A 77 4.91 -4.78 -15.47
C LEU A 77 4.17 -3.95 -16.53
N GLY A 78 4.50 -4.14 -17.80
CA GLY A 78 3.82 -3.45 -18.90
C GLY A 78 4.41 -2.08 -19.20
N HIS A 79 3.56 -1.05 -19.31
CA HIS A 79 3.96 0.33 -19.66
C HIS A 79 4.90 0.42 -20.89
N LEU A 80 4.68 -0.45 -21.89
CA LEU A 80 5.53 -0.55 -23.08
C LEU A 80 7.03 -0.71 -22.76
N GLN A 81 7.36 -1.36 -21.64
CA GLN A 81 8.73 -1.56 -21.15
C GLN A 81 9.49 -0.26 -20.81
N MET A 82 8.76 0.84 -20.58
CA MET A 82 9.35 2.12 -20.15
C MET A 82 9.88 2.06 -18.72
N LEU A 83 9.30 1.19 -17.91
CA LEU A 83 9.69 0.96 -16.52
C LEU A 83 10.46 -0.37 -16.41
N PRO A 84 11.55 -0.43 -15.64
CA PRO A 84 12.18 -1.70 -15.32
C PRO A 84 11.23 -2.57 -14.49
N CYS A 85 11.37 -3.88 -14.62
CA CYS A 85 10.68 -4.84 -13.76
C CYS A 85 11.73 -5.69 -13.04
N GLU A 86 12.09 -5.24 -11.84
CA GLU A 86 13.07 -5.86 -10.96
C GLU A 86 12.40 -6.13 -9.60
N PRO A 87 11.61 -7.21 -9.48
CA PRO A 87 10.85 -7.47 -8.27
C PRO A 87 11.79 -7.72 -7.08
N GLU A 88 11.53 -7.05 -5.96
CA GLU A 88 12.20 -7.35 -4.71
C GLU A 88 11.66 -8.66 -4.11
N VAL A 89 12.57 -9.53 -3.67
CA VAL A 89 12.21 -10.81 -3.05
C VAL A 89 12.59 -10.78 -1.58
N LYS A 90 11.59 -10.92 -0.71
CA LYS A 90 11.77 -11.10 0.73
C LYS A 90 11.39 -12.51 1.15
N ILE A 91 12.28 -13.15 1.89
CA ILE A 91 11.99 -14.40 2.61
C ILE A 91 11.72 -14.04 4.07
N VAL A 92 10.57 -14.48 4.58
CA VAL A 92 10.19 -14.35 5.99
C VAL A 92 10.22 -15.75 6.62
N GLU A 93 11.11 -15.96 7.57
CA GLU A 93 11.21 -17.21 8.31
C GLU A 93 10.15 -17.27 9.41
N TYR A 94 9.60 -18.46 9.64
CA TYR A 94 8.61 -18.73 10.69
C TYR A 94 8.88 -20.08 11.34
N LYS A 95 8.39 -20.26 12.56
CA LYS A 95 8.48 -21.53 13.29
C LYS A 95 7.25 -22.39 13.03
N GLN A 96 7.45 -23.70 13.13
CA GLN A 96 6.35 -24.64 13.12
C GLN A 96 5.34 -24.26 14.23
N HIS A 97 4.05 -24.36 13.91
CA HIS A 97 2.92 -24.01 14.76
C HIS A 97 2.70 -22.52 15.03
N GLN A 98 3.31 -21.61 14.25
CA GLN A 98 2.91 -20.21 14.27
C GLN A 98 1.76 -19.92 13.30
N ASN A 99 0.86 -19.02 13.69
CA ASN A 99 -0.12 -18.45 12.78
C ASN A 99 0.51 -17.35 11.94
N ILE A 100 0.24 -17.36 10.64
CA ILE A 100 0.78 -16.39 9.70
C ILE A 100 -0.37 -15.77 8.93
N VAL A 101 -0.36 -14.45 8.81
CA VAL A 101 -1.26 -13.72 7.92
C VAL A 101 -0.43 -12.95 6.91
N VAL A 102 -0.68 -13.20 5.63
CA VAL A 102 -0.16 -12.38 4.53
C VAL A 102 -1.31 -11.54 4.01
N PHE A 103 -1.18 -10.23 4.09
CA PHE A 103 -2.14 -9.25 3.63
C PHE A 103 -1.53 -8.48 2.46
N VAL A 104 -2.26 -8.33 1.36
CA VAL A 104 -1.83 -7.61 0.17
C VAL A 104 -2.90 -6.58 -0.17
N GLY A 105 -2.49 -5.37 -0.55
CA GLY A 105 -3.41 -4.30 -0.93
C GLY A 105 -2.84 -3.38 -1.99
N THR A 106 -3.71 -2.75 -2.78
CA THR A 106 -3.35 -1.66 -3.70
C THR A 106 -3.06 -0.37 -2.93
N ASP A 107 -2.49 0.61 -3.60
CA ASP A 107 -2.37 2.00 -3.13
C ASP A 107 -3.73 2.57 -2.69
N GLY A 108 -4.81 2.32 -3.44
CA GLY A 108 -6.16 2.69 -3.02
C GLY A 108 -6.59 2.14 -1.66
N PHE A 109 -5.98 1.05 -1.16
CA PHE A 109 -6.14 0.58 0.23
C PHE A 109 -5.19 1.32 1.19
N PHE A 110 -3.89 1.34 0.87
CA PHE A 110 -2.85 1.83 1.77
C PHE A 110 -2.87 3.35 1.96
N ASP A 111 -3.28 4.13 0.96
CA ASP A 111 -3.44 5.59 1.05
C ASP A 111 -4.53 6.02 2.04
N MET A 112 -5.44 5.10 2.39
CA MET A 112 -6.50 5.30 3.38
C MET A 112 -6.28 4.49 4.67
N THR A 113 -5.08 3.95 4.89
CA THR A 113 -4.72 3.19 6.09
C THR A 113 -3.58 3.88 6.85
N LEU A 114 -3.80 4.25 8.11
CA LEU A 114 -2.74 4.87 8.94
C LEU A 114 -1.81 3.77 9.46
N LEU A 115 -0.66 3.60 8.79
CA LEU A 115 0.31 2.56 9.15
C LEU A 115 1.03 2.81 10.49
N ASP A 116 0.91 4.01 11.05
CA ASP A 116 1.41 4.38 12.39
C ASP A 116 0.37 4.16 13.51
N ASP A 117 -0.90 3.89 13.17
CA ASP A 117 -1.92 3.51 14.14
C ASP A 117 -1.94 1.98 14.32
N ALA A 118 -1.70 1.54 15.56
CA ALA A 118 -1.62 0.12 15.87
C ALA A 118 -2.95 -0.64 15.61
N ASN A 119 -4.11 0.01 15.77
CA ASN A 119 -5.39 -0.64 15.50
C ASN A 119 -5.62 -0.82 14.00
N GLU A 120 -5.26 0.18 13.19
CA GLU A 120 -5.29 0.09 11.73
C GLU A 120 -4.38 -1.02 11.21
N VAL A 121 -3.18 -1.14 11.79
CA VAL A 121 -2.26 -2.23 11.45
C VAL A 121 -2.85 -3.59 11.82
N MET A 122 -3.42 -3.70 13.03
CA MET A 122 -4.04 -4.96 13.47
C MET A 122 -5.32 -5.31 12.72
N ASP A 123 -6.03 -4.33 12.18
CA ASP A 123 -7.20 -4.56 11.32
C ASP A 123 -6.83 -5.33 10.05
N MET A 124 -5.65 -5.10 9.46
CA MET A 124 -5.15 -5.90 8.33
C MET A 124 -5.03 -7.39 8.70
N LYS A 125 -4.57 -7.67 9.93
CA LYS A 125 -4.46 -9.04 10.44
C LYS A 125 -5.84 -9.64 10.78
N ASN A 126 -6.71 -8.87 11.41
CA ASN A 126 -7.92 -9.40 12.04
C ASN A 126 -9.13 -9.42 11.10
N ASN A 127 -9.30 -8.40 10.27
CA ASN A 127 -10.46 -8.29 9.39
C ASN A 127 -10.37 -9.22 8.18
N SER A 128 -11.53 -9.60 7.64
CA SER A 128 -11.56 -10.27 6.33
C SER A 128 -11.13 -9.28 5.24
N ALA A 129 -10.64 -9.78 4.10
CA ALA A 129 -10.29 -8.92 2.96
C ALA A 129 -11.49 -8.06 2.50
N VAL A 130 -12.72 -8.60 2.59
CA VAL A 130 -13.96 -7.89 2.25
C VAL A 130 -14.23 -6.75 3.23
N ASP A 131 -14.05 -6.99 4.53
CA ASP A 131 -14.31 -5.97 5.55
C ASP A 131 -13.24 -4.86 5.50
N SER A 132 -11.98 -5.22 5.24
CA SER A 132 -10.90 -4.26 5.00
C SER A 132 -11.17 -3.38 3.79
N ALA A 133 -11.58 -3.96 2.66
CA ALA A 133 -11.93 -3.20 1.45
C ALA A 133 -13.14 -2.26 1.70
N LYS A 134 -14.18 -2.75 2.39
CA LYS A 134 -15.35 -1.91 2.75
C LYS A 134 -14.99 -0.76 3.69
N LYS A 135 -14.12 -1.00 4.67
CA LYS A 135 -13.64 0.05 5.58
C LYS A 135 -12.98 1.19 4.81
N VAL A 136 -12.10 0.86 3.86
CA VAL A 136 -11.42 1.87 3.04
C VAL A 136 -12.37 2.50 2.02
N GLU A 137 -13.30 1.75 1.43
CA GLU A 137 -14.33 2.34 0.55
C GLU A 137 -15.18 3.39 1.30
N GLN A 138 -15.54 3.12 2.56
CA GLN A 138 -16.24 4.10 3.40
C GLN A 138 -15.40 5.36 3.63
N ARG A 139 -14.08 5.22 3.79
CA ARG A 139 -13.15 6.35 3.92
C ARG A 139 -13.05 7.19 2.65
N TRP A 140 -12.97 6.57 1.48
CA TRP A 140 -12.96 7.29 0.22
C TRP A 140 -14.25 8.08 0.02
N VAL A 141 -15.40 7.42 0.06
CA VAL A 141 -16.65 7.97 -0.51
C VAL A 141 -17.59 8.58 0.53
N LYS A 142 -17.57 8.09 1.77
CA LYS A 142 -18.60 8.41 2.78
C LYS A 142 -18.08 9.24 3.94
N GLN A 143 -16.78 9.24 4.16
CA GLN A 143 -16.18 10.02 5.23
C GLN A 143 -15.99 11.46 4.77
N ASP A 144 -16.37 12.38 5.65
CA ASP A 144 -16.07 13.80 5.50
C ASP A 144 -14.72 14.07 6.17
N TRP A 145 -13.72 14.46 5.38
CA TRP A 145 -12.36 14.69 5.84
C TRP A 145 -12.15 16.14 6.19
N ARG A 146 -11.58 16.38 7.37
CA ARG A 146 -11.02 17.69 7.68
C ARG A 146 -9.71 17.85 6.92
N ILE A 147 -9.65 18.79 5.98
CA ILE A 147 -8.41 19.13 5.29
C ILE A 147 -7.64 20.16 6.12
N GLU A 148 -6.42 19.80 6.52
CA GLU A 148 -5.55 20.70 7.27
C GLU A 148 -5.24 21.97 6.47
N GLY A 149 -5.54 23.13 7.07
CA GLY A 149 -5.34 24.43 6.44
C GLY A 149 -6.51 24.93 5.60
N GLU A 150 -7.62 24.19 5.52
CA GLU A 150 -8.85 24.62 4.86
C GLU A 150 -9.98 24.88 5.87
N GLU A 151 -10.86 25.84 5.55
CA GLU A 151 -12.01 26.20 6.39
C GLU A 151 -13.15 25.18 6.28
N GLU A 152 -13.27 24.54 5.12
CA GLU A 152 -14.26 23.50 4.83
C GLU A 152 -13.56 22.15 4.64
N GLY A 153 -14.18 21.08 5.15
CA GLY A 153 -13.77 19.71 4.85
C GLY A 153 -14.25 19.26 3.47
N GLY A 154 -13.94 18.02 3.12
CA GLY A 154 -14.47 17.40 1.90
C GLY A 154 -14.37 15.89 1.93
N GLY A 155 -15.20 15.24 1.12
CA GLY A 155 -15.09 13.81 0.80
C GLY A 155 -14.67 13.61 -0.65
N PHE A 156 -14.20 12.41 -0.99
CA PHE A 156 -14.05 12.04 -2.39
C PHE A 156 -15.41 11.56 -2.92
N ASP A 157 -15.73 11.90 -4.16
CA ASP A 157 -16.88 11.29 -4.83
C ASP A 157 -16.47 9.94 -5.48
N GLU A 158 -17.44 9.22 -6.03
CA GLU A 158 -17.17 7.96 -6.72
C GLU A 158 -16.22 8.08 -7.92
N LYS A 159 -15.99 9.30 -8.44
CA LYS A 159 -15.10 9.57 -9.58
C LYS A 159 -13.67 9.88 -9.16
N ASN A 160 -13.48 10.33 -7.91
CA ASN A 160 -12.20 10.73 -7.36
C ASN A 160 -11.69 9.76 -6.28
N ARG A 161 -12.32 8.58 -6.15
CA ARG A 161 -11.78 7.47 -5.36
C ARG A 161 -10.83 6.63 -6.21
N ASP A 162 -9.85 6.05 -5.56
CA ASP A 162 -8.97 5.06 -6.19
C ASP A 162 -9.60 3.65 -6.19
N ASP A 163 -9.05 2.77 -7.03
CA ASP A 163 -9.42 1.36 -7.08
C ASP A 163 -8.85 0.60 -5.88
N ILE A 164 -9.71 -0.15 -5.20
CA ILE A 164 -9.35 -0.88 -3.97
C ILE A 164 -9.26 -2.37 -4.29
N GLY A 165 -8.04 -2.91 -4.24
CA GLY A 165 -7.78 -4.34 -4.26
C GLY A 165 -7.22 -4.81 -2.93
N VAL A 166 -7.77 -5.88 -2.35
CA VAL A 166 -7.27 -6.50 -1.12
C VAL A 166 -7.27 -8.02 -1.24
N GLY A 167 -6.15 -8.65 -0.86
CA GLY A 167 -5.98 -10.08 -0.75
C GLY A 167 -5.49 -10.47 0.64
N LYS A 168 -5.96 -11.61 1.16
CA LYS A 168 -5.53 -12.12 2.46
C LYS A 168 -5.35 -13.62 2.43
N ILE A 169 -4.21 -14.09 2.92
CA ILE A 169 -3.89 -15.51 3.09
C ILE A 169 -3.60 -15.74 4.57
N THR A 170 -4.30 -16.70 5.16
CA THR A 170 -4.06 -17.10 6.55
C THR A 170 -3.55 -18.54 6.59
N LEU A 171 -2.38 -18.74 7.18
CA LEU A 171 -1.85 -20.06 7.51
C LEU A 171 -2.05 -20.28 9.00
N ILE A 172 -2.96 -21.20 9.34
CA ILE A 172 -3.28 -21.54 10.73
C ILE A 172 -2.48 -22.77 11.12
N ALA A 173 -1.75 -22.66 12.21
CA ALA A 173 -1.11 -23.81 12.84
C ALA A 173 -2.17 -24.83 13.28
N LYS A 174 -2.11 -26.05 12.74
CA LYS A 174 -2.91 -27.14 13.32
C LYS A 174 -2.31 -27.52 14.67
N SER A 175 -3.14 -27.56 15.71
CA SER A 175 -2.78 -28.21 16.97
C SER A 175 -2.70 -29.73 16.73
N ASP A 176 -1.70 -30.38 17.32
CA ASP A 176 -1.51 -31.84 17.24
C ASP A 176 -2.57 -32.65 18.01
N GLU A 177 -3.62 -32.00 18.53
CA GLU A 177 -4.67 -32.65 19.35
C GLU A 177 -5.51 -33.67 18.58
N ASN A 178 -5.43 -33.72 17.24
CA ASN A 178 -6.08 -34.74 16.42
C ASN A 178 -5.19 -35.96 16.09
N ARG A 179 -4.00 -36.09 16.70
CA ARG A 179 -3.08 -37.22 16.45
C ARG A 179 -3.05 -38.31 17.54
N LEU A 180 -3.84 -38.19 18.61
CA LEU A 180 -3.88 -39.16 19.71
C LEU A 180 -5.09 -40.11 19.72
N THR A 181 -5.84 -40.22 18.61
CA THR A 181 -6.97 -41.14 18.50
C THR A 181 -6.87 -42.05 17.27
N THR A 182 -5.89 -42.96 17.27
CA THR A 182 -5.94 -44.22 16.50
C THR A 182 -5.15 -45.30 17.22
#